data_AF-A0A968R6M3-F1
#
_entry.id   AF-A0A968R6M3-F1
#
_cell.length_a   1.000
_cell.length_b   1.000
_cell.length_c   1.000
_cell.angle_alpha   90.00
_cell.angle_beta   90.00
_cell.angle_gamma   90.00
#
_symmetry.space_group_name_H-M   'P 1'
#
loop_
_entity.id
_entity.type
_entity.pdbx_description
1 polymer ?
#
loop_
_entity_poly.entity_id
_entity_poly.type
_entity_poly.pdbx_seq_one_letter_code
_entity_poly.pdbx_strand_id
1 'polypeptide(L)'
;MAARNLGMVHAAAYDAANAVLKAHKVYKVEVQPPAGASAEAAAVAAMHRVLANLYPKQTATLDAAKTASLAAIAEGKSKTDGVQLGEFVANKILEWRKDDGATAQVTYTPTNQPGFWQPIPPELKPASMPHWKNVKPFAMTKGSQFQIANMPSLTSEEYTTEFNKLKELGAKNSKIRTADQSAIAVFWLNNPGTLTPPGHWNQIAADVAVRRGNTFAQNLRLFAILNIALADASIIDGDQKYTFNRCGRLQEFNKQRKMAIPKQQPIQIGRLY
;
A
#
# COMPACT_ATOMS: atom_id res chain seq x y z
N MET A 1 -4.12 -1.98 -2.74
CA MET A 1 -5.00 -2.74 -1.82
C MET A 1 -4.55 -2.73 -0.35
N ALA A 2 -3.36 -3.23 0.00
CA ALA A 2 -2.94 -3.34 1.42
C ALA A 2 -3.02 -2.01 2.21
N ALA A 3 -2.52 -0.90 1.65
CA ALA A 3 -2.57 0.41 2.28
C ALA A 3 -4.01 0.86 2.60
N ARG A 4 -4.94 0.69 1.65
CA ARG A 4 -6.36 0.99 1.84
C ARG A 4 -6.96 0.18 3.00
N ASN A 5 -6.69 -1.12 3.02
CA ASN A 5 -7.24 -2.01 4.04
C ASN A 5 -6.74 -1.62 5.44
N LEU A 6 -5.45 -1.32 5.59
CA LEU A 6 -4.90 -0.80 6.84
C LEU A 6 -5.51 0.56 7.21
N GLY A 7 -5.72 1.45 6.24
CA GLY A 7 -6.41 2.73 6.45
C GLY A 7 -7.80 2.54 7.04
N MET A 8 -8.58 1.58 6.52
CA MET A 8 -9.90 1.24 7.05
C MET A 8 -9.86 0.69 8.47
N VAL A 9 -8.97 -0.28 8.71
CA VAL A 9 -8.83 -0.94 10.02
C VAL A 9 -8.47 0.07 11.10
N HIS A 10 -7.46 0.89 10.86
CA HIS A 10 -6.98 1.85 11.85
C HIS A 10 -7.89 3.07 12.01
N ALA A 11 -8.59 3.51 10.95
CA ALA A 11 -9.63 4.53 11.08
C ALA A 11 -10.79 4.04 11.97
N ALA A 12 -11.26 2.81 11.75
CA ALA A 12 -12.33 2.22 12.56
C ALA A 12 -11.93 2.08 14.03
N ALA A 13 -10.72 1.56 14.30
CA ALA A 13 -10.21 1.44 15.65
C ALA A 13 -10.07 2.78 16.37
N TYR A 14 -9.53 3.77 15.65
CA TYR A 14 -9.33 5.12 16.17
C TYR A 14 -10.65 5.78 16.55
N ASP A 15 -11.63 5.83 15.64
CA ASP A 15 -12.91 6.48 15.93
C ASP A 15 -13.69 5.74 17.04
N ALA A 16 -13.65 4.40 17.06
CA ALA A 16 -14.34 3.60 18.08
C ALA A 16 -13.79 3.85 19.49
N ALA A 17 -12.47 3.80 19.66
CA ALA A 17 -11.85 4.06 20.96
C ALA A 17 -11.88 5.55 21.32
N ASN A 18 -11.69 6.44 20.34
CA ASN A 18 -11.70 7.88 20.59
C ASN A 18 -13.11 8.40 20.96
N ALA A 19 -14.20 7.72 20.56
CA ALA A 19 -15.54 8.03 21.06
C ALA A 19 -15.63 7.92 22.59
N VAL A 20 -14.95 6.92 23.17
CA VAL A 20 -14.84 6.70 24.63
C VAL A 20 -13.84 7.67 25.25
N LEU A 21 -12.62 7.74 24.71
CA LEU A 21 -11.51 8.48 25.31
C LEU A 21 -11.64 10.00 25.16
N LYS A 22 -12.27 10.46 24.09
CA LYS A 22 -12.42 11.88 23.71
C LYS A 22 -11.09 12.67 23.72
N ALA A 23 -9.98 11.98 23.47
CA ALA A 23 -8.64 12.55 23.53
C ALA A 23 -8.31 13.43 22.31
N HIS A 24 -8.94 13.16 21.17
CA HIS A 24 -8.63 13.78 19.89
C HIS A 24 -9.89 14.03 19.05
N LYS A 25 -9.72 14.72 17.91
CA LYS A 25 -10.80 14.96 16.95
C LYS A 25 -11.20 13.66 16.25
N VAL A 26 -12.51 13.43 16.11
CA VAL A 26 -13.07 12.34 15.30
C VAL A 26 -12.59 12.45 13.86
N TYR A 27 -12.25 11.31 13.25
CA TYR A 27 -11.84 11.25 11.86
C TYR A 27 -13.05 11.15 10.92
N LYS A 28 -13.92 10.13 11.12
CA LYS A 28 -15.03 9.85 10.19
C LYS A 28 -16.36 9.52 10.85
N VAL A 29 -16.37 8.71 11.90
CA VAL A 29 -17.61 8.21 12.54
C VAL A 29 -17.74 8.85 13.92
N GLU A 30 -18.63 9.84 14.01
CA GLU A 30 -19.00 10.45 15.29
C GLU A 30 -20.16 9.68 15.92
N VAL A 31 -19.97 9.22 17.16
CA VAL A 31 -20.95 8.44 17.90
C VAL A 31 -20.79 8.70 19.40
N GLN A 32 -21.90 8.75 20.13
CA GLN A 32 -21.87 8.79 21.58
C GLN A 32 -21.76 7.36 22.13
N PRO A 33 -20.72 7.04 22.92
CA PRO A 33 -20.56 5.69 23.47
C PRO A 33 -21.51 5.45 24.64
N PRO A 34 -21.88 4.20 24.94
CA PRO A 34 -22.46 3.85 26.23
C PRO A 34 -21.54 4.30 27.38
N ALA A 35 -22.14 4.77 28.48
CA ALA A 35 -21.37 5.21 29.65
C ALA A 35 -20.53 4.06 30.21
N GLY A 36 -19.21 4.29 30.35
CA GLY A 36 -18.28 3.30 30.87
C GLY A 36 -17.86 2.20 29.89
N ALA A 37 -18.18 2.30 28.60
CA ALA A 37 -17.68 1.37 27.58
C ALA A 37 -16.14 1.34 27.54
N SER A 38 -15.53 0.17 27.32
CA SER A 38 -14.07 0.03 27.21
C SER A 38 -13.58 0.48 25.82
N ALA A 39 -12.61 1.40 25.81
CA ALA A 39 -11.97 1.88 24.59
C ALA A 39 -11.14 0.79 23.91
N GLU A 40 -10.44 -0.04 24.69
CA GLU A 40 -9.65 -1.18 24.21
C GLU A 40 -10.55 -2.22 23.54
N ALA A 41 -11.67 -2.59 24.17
CA ALA A 41 -12.63 -3.52 23.60
C ALA A 41 -13.24 -2.99 22.29
N ALA A 42 -13.53 -1.68 22.24
CA ALA A 42 -14.02 -1.01 21.04
C ALA A 42 -13.01 -1.02 19.90
N ALA A 43 -11.73 -0.72 20.17
CA ALA A 43 -10.68 -0.80 19.17
C ALA A 43 -10.51 -2.22 18.61
N VAL A 44 -10.42 -3.23 19.49
CA VAL A 44 -10.23 -4.64 19.09
C VAL A 44 -11.39 -5.13 18.25
N ALA A 45 -12.63 -4.88 18.68
CA ALA A 45 -13.82 -5.29 17.95
C ALA A 45 -13.95 -4.57 16.59
N ALA A 46 -13.61 -3.28 16.53
CA ALA A 46 -13.61 -2.53 15.28
C ALA A 46 -12.59 -3.09 14.27
N MET A 47 -11.35 -3.33 14.70
CA MET A 47 -10.31 -3.91 13.85
C MET A 47 -10.72 -5.28 13.32
N HIS A 48 -11.17 -6.17 14.23
CA HIS A 48 -11.62 -7.51 13.86
C HIS A 48 -12.75 -7.45 12.82
N ARG A 49 -13.77 -6.62 13.05
CA ARG A 49 -14.93 -6.55 12.16
C ARG A 49 -14.54 -6.11 10.74
N VAL A 50 -13.66 -5.11 10.62
CA VAL A 50 -13.13 -4.68 9.31
C VAL A 50 -12.30 -5.79 8.67
N LEU A 51 -11.38 -6.40 9.42
CA LEU A 51 -10.50 -7.46 8.90
C LEU A 51 -11.28 -8.70 8.46
N ALA A 52 -12.24 -9.17 9.25
CA ALA A 52 -13.06 -10.35 8.92
C ALA A 52 -13.92 -10.12 7.67
N ASN A 53 -14.37 -8.88 7.44
CA ASN A 53 -15.06 -8.52 6.20
C ASN A 53 -14.13 -8.51 4.99
N LEU A 54 -12.92 -7.95 5.12
CA LEU A 54 -11.94 -7.86 4.03
C LEU A 54 -11.27 -9.20 3.71
N TYR A 55 -11.15 -10.10 4.70
CA TYR A 55 -10.42 -11.36 4.60
C TYR A 55 -11.26 -12.55 5.12
N PRO A 56 -12.40 -12.88 4.49
CA PRO A 56 -13.33 -13.91 4.99
C PRO A 56 -12.71 -15.32 5.08
N LYS A 57 -11.65 -15.58 4.31
CA LYS A 57 -10.88 -16.84 4.38
C LYS A 57 -9.99 -16.96 5.61
N GLN A 58 -9.79 -15.86 6.36
CA GLN A 58 -8.92 -15.79 7.54
C GLN A 58 -9.72 -15.58 8.83
N THR A 59 -11.06 -15.64 8.77
CA THR A 59 -11.95 -15.36 9.91
C THR A 59 -11.60 -16.18 11.15
N ALA A 60 -11.33 -17.48 11.02
CA ALA A 60 -10.96 -18.31 12.17
C ALA A 60 -9.69 -17.79 12.90
N THR A 61 -8.66 -17.40 12.15
CA THR A 61 -7.44 -16.79 12.72
C THR A 61 -7.74 -15.44 13.37
N LEU A 62 -8.58 -14.63 12.74
CA LEU A 62 -8.97 -13.32 13.25
C LEU A 62 -9.84 -13.43 14.51
N ASP A 63 -10.74 -14.41 14.58
CA ASP A 63 -11.57 -14.71 15.75
C ASP A 63 -10.72 -15.13 16.96
N ALA A 64 -9.71 -15.99 16.72
CA ALA A 64 -8.74 -16.37 17.74
C ALA A 64 -7.95 -15.14 18.26
N ALA A 65 -7.51 -14.26 17.35
CA ALA A 65 -6.81 -13.03 17.72
C ALA A 65 -7.69 -12.04 18.49
N LYS A 66 -8.97 -11.87 18.10
CA LYS A 66 -9.97 -11.08 18.85
C LYS A 66 -10.14 -11.64 20.25
N THR A 67 -10.33 -12.96 20.36
CA THR A 67 -10.51 -13.65 21.65
C THR A 67 -9.31 -13.43 22.57
N ALA A 68 -8.10 -13.64 22.07
CA ALA A 68 -6.87 -13.40 22.82
C ALA A 68 -6.72 -11.94 23.26
N SER A 69 -7.03 -10.99 22.37
CA SER A 69 -6.93 -9.56 22.67
C SER A 69 -7.94 -9.11 23.73
N LEU A 70 -9.16 -9.68 23.70
CA LEU A 70 -10.20 -9.36 24.65
C LEU A 70 -9.99 -10.04 26.02
N ALA A 71 -9.21 -11.12 26.11
CA ALA A 71 -8.99 -11.85 27.36
C ALA A 71 -8.31 -11.01 28.45
N ALA A 72 -7.53 -9.99 28.08
CA ALA A 72 -6.90 -9.06 29.02
C ALA A 72 -7.85 -8.01 29.61
N ILE A 73 -9.08 -7.92 29.10
CA ILE A 73 -10.09 -6.94 29.53
C ILE A 73 -11.08 -7.65 30.45
N ALA A 74 -11.29 -7.09 31.65
CA ALA A 74 -12.22 -7.61 32.64
C ALA A 74 -13.61 -7.83 32.04
N GLU A 75 -14.22 -8.98 32.39
CA GLU A 75 -15.57 -9.30 31.96
C GLU A 75 -16.60 -8.33 32.55
N GLY A 76 -17.68 -8.10 31.80
CA GLY A 76 -18.81 -7.29 32.25
C GLY A 76 -19.27 -6.26 31.22
N LYS A 77 -20.19 -5.40 31.66
CA LYS A 77 -20.91 -4.47 30.77
C LYS A 77 -19.97 -3.55 29.99
N SER A 78 -18.90 -3.04 30.62
CA SER A 78 -17.92 -2.16 29.98
C SER A 78 -17.31 -2.79 28.72
N LYS A 79 -16.91 -4.06 28.80
CA LYS A 79 -16.34 -4.82 27.70
C LYS A 79 -17.37 -5.10 26.61
N THR A 80 -18.55 -5.58 26.98
CA THR A 80 -19.64 -5.87 26.03
C THR A 80 -20.07 -4.62 25.26
N ASP A 81 -20.27 -3.49 25.95
CA ASP A 81 -20.62 -2.22 25.34
C ASP A 81 -19.50 -1.72 24.41
N GLY A 82 -18.24 -1.88 24.81
CA GLY A 82 -17.08 -1.57 23.97
C GLY A 82 -17.08 -2.38 22.68
N VAL A 83 -17.28 -3.70 22.76
CA VAL A 83 -17.37 -4.57 21.58
C VAL A 83 -18.47 -4.12 20.63
N GLN A 84 -19.67 -3.87 21.14
CA GLN A 84 -20.81 -3.42 20.33
C GLN A 84 -20.54 -2.06 19.65
N LEU A 85 -19.93 -1.12 20.38
CA LEU A 85 -19.50 0.16 19.83
C LEU A 85 -18.48 -0.02 18.69
N GLY A 86 -17.47 -0.87 18.90
CA GLY A 86 -16.45 -1.15 17.90
C GLY A 86 -17.03 -1.74 16.62
N GLU A 87 -17.93 -2.71 16.74
CA GLU A 87 -18.62 -3.33 15.60
C GLU A 87 -19.51 -2.33 14.86
N PHE A 88 -20.21 -1.44 15.58
CA PHE A 88 -21.00 -0.37 15.00
C PHE A 88 -20.13 0.58 14.15
N VAL A 89 -19.03 1.09 14.72
CA VAL A 89 -18.12 2.01 14.02
C VAL A 89 -17.47 1.33 12.80
N ALA A 90 -17.02 0.08 12.94
CA ALA A 90 -16.47 -0.68 11.84
C ALA A 90 -17.46 -0.85 10.68
N ASN A 91 -18.74 -1.14 10.97
CA ASN A 91 -19.76 -1.24 9.93
C ASN A 91 -19.97 0.09 9.20
N LYS A 92 -19.88 1.24 9.89
CA LYS A 92 -19.95 2.57 9.25
C LYS A 92 -18.75 2.85 8.35
N ILE A 93 -17.54 2.44 8.75
CA ILE A 93 -16.34 2.54 7.91
C ILE A 93 -16.43 1.62 6.68
N LEU A 94 -16.88 0.37 6.85
CA LEU A 94 -17.10 -0.57 5.75
C LEU A 94 -18.11 -0.01 4.74
N GLU A 95 -19.24 0.52 5.21
CA GLU A 95 -20.25 1.14 4.35
C GLU A 95 -19.71 2.36 3.61
N TRP A 96 -18.97 3.24 4.30
CA TRP A 96 -18.32 4.39 3.68
C TRP A 96 -17.36 3.99 2.55
N ARG A 97 -16.70 2.84 2.67
CA ARG A 97 -15.70 2.36 1.70
C ARG A 97 -16.21 1.33 0.70
N LYS A 98 -17.47 0.90 0.79
CA LYS A 98 -18.04 -0.17 -0.05
C LYS A 98 -17.90 0.12 -1.54
N ASP A 99 -18.23 1.36 -1.93
CA ASP A 99 -18.20 1.84 -3.32
C ASP A 99 -17.16 2.94 -3.52
N ASP A 100 -15.96 2.72 -2.97
CA ASP A 100 -14.84 3.66 -3.11
C ASP A 100 -14.01 3.45 -4.37
N GLY A 101 -14.39 2.52 -5.24
CA GLY A 101 -13.71 2.21 -6.49
C GLY A 101 -12.62 1.15 -6.38
N ALA A 102 -12.22 0.70 -5.20
CA ALA A 102 -11.07 -0.22 -5.05
C ALA A 102 -11.30 -1.62 -5.63
N THR A 103 -12.54 -2.05 -5.76
CA THR A 103 -12.95 -3.35 -6.31
C THR A 103 -13.25 -3.32 -7.81
N ALA A 104 -13.15 -2.14 -8.45
CA ALA A 104 -13.38 -2.01 -9.87
C ALA A 104 -12.43 -2.92 -10.67
N GLN A 105 -12.90 -3.43 -11.80
CA GLN A 105 -12.10 -4.22 -12.73
C GLN A 105 -11.91 -3.39 -13.99
N VAL A 106 -10.68 -2.95 -14.22
CA VAL A 106 -10.31 -2.18 -15.41
C VAL A 106 -9.13 -2.85 -16.08
N THR A 107 -9.28 -3.13 -17.37
CA THR A 107 -8.20 -3.65 -18.20
C THR A 107 -7.38 -2.50 -18.75
N TYR A 108 -6.05 -2.59 -18.58
CA TYR A 108 -5.11 -1.68 -19.20
C TYR A 108 -4.60 -2.28 -20.51
N THR A 109 -4.72 -1.51 -21.61
CA THR A 109 -4.22 -1.90 -22.93
C THR A 109 -2.90 -1.19 -23.23
N PRO A 110 -1.77 -1.92 -23.29
CA PRO A 110 -0.46 -1.32 -23.57
C PRO A 110 -0.34 -0.80 -25.01
N THR A 111 0.48 0.23 -25.23
CA THR A 111 0.83 0.73 -26.58
C THR A 111 2.29 0.43 -26.92
N ASN A 112 2.60 0.07 -28.16
CA ASN A 112 3.97 -0.29 -28.55
C ASN A 112 4.95 0.91 -28.64
N GLN A 113 4.51 2.11 -28.27
CA GLN A 113 5.28 3.34 -28.35
C GLN A 113 6.47 3.34 -27.38
N PRO A 114 7.63 3.89 -27.76
CA PRO A 114 8.78 4.05 -26.86
C PRO A 114 8.41 4.79 -25.56
N GLY A 115 8.96 4.33 -24.44
CA GLY A 115 8.70 4.92 -23.13
C GLY A 115 7.37 4.56 -22.46
N PHE A 116 6.44 3.85 -23.11
CA PHE A 116 5.18 3.41 -22.50
C PHE A 116 5.32 2.04 -21.83
N TRP A 117 4.62 1.85 -20.69
CA TRP A 117 4.71 0.60 -19.93
C TRP A 117 4.21 -0.59 -20.74
N GLN A 118 4.94 -1.70 -20.62
CA GLN A 118 4.64 -2.98 -21.24
C GLN A 118 4.79 -4.12 -20.23
N PRO A 119 4.02 -5.22 -20.37
CA PRO A 119 4.26 -6.46 -19.65
C PRO A 119 5.70 -6.96 -19.90
N ILE A 120 6.37 -7.43 -18.85
CA ILE A 120 7.77 -7.88 -18.92
C ILE A 120 7.81 -9.41 -19.07
N PRO A 121 8.57 -9.96 -20.03
CA PRO A 121 8.83 -11.40 -20.09
C PRO A 121 9.62 -11.92 -18.87
N PRO A 122 9.49 -13.21 -18.51
CA PRO A 122 8.70 -14.22 -19.20
C PRO A 122 7.21 -14.22 -18.82
N GLU A 123 6.83 -13.70 -17.65
CA GLU A 123 5.49 -13.90 -17.11
C GLU A 123 4.41 -13.01 -17.74
N LEU A 124 4.81 -11.91 -18.40
CA LEU A 124 3.91 -10.97 -19.10
C LEU A 124 2.67 -10.57 -18.26
N LYS A 125 2.88 -10.36 -16.95
CA LYS A 125 1.80 -10.04 -16.02
C LYS A 125 1.06 -8.76 -16.44
N PRO A 126 -0.28 -8.72 -16.32
CA PRO A 126 -1.06 -7.52 -16.63
C PRO A 126 -0.69 -6.37 -15.68
N ALA A 127 -1.00 -5.14 -16.09
CA ALA A 127 -0.80 -3.97 -15.24
C ALA A 127 -1.62 -4.11 -13.95
N SER A 128 -1.02 -3.77 -12.81
CA SER A 128 -1.64 -4.01 -11.50
C SER A 128 -2.59 -2.86 -11.11
N MET A 129 -3.89 -3.16 -11.03
CA MET A 129 -4.92 -2.22 -10.56
C MET A 129 -4.97 -0.88 -11.33
N PRO A 130 -5.22 -0.88 -12.66
CA PRO A 130 -5.29 0.35 -13.46
C PRO A 130 -6.31 1.39 -12.99
N HIS A 131 -7.33 0.93 -12.27
CA HIS A 131 -8.38 1.75 -11.70
C HIS A 131 -7.98 2.50 -10.43
N TRP A 132 -6.81 2.22 -9.84
CA TRP A 132 -6.48 2.68 -8.48
C TRP A 132 -6.49 4.22 -8.33
N LYS A 133 -6.24 4.95 -9.43
CA LYS A 133 -6.36 6.41 -9.50
C LYS A 133 -7.77 6.94 -9.19
N ASN A 134 -8.79 6.11 -9.41
CA ASN A 134 -10.19 6.46 -9.20
C ASN A 134 -10.69 6.07 -7.80
N VAL A 135 -9.83 5.52 -6.94
CA VAL A 135 -10.21 5.19 -5.57
C VAL A 135 -10.47 6.49 -4.81
N LYS A 136 -11.62 6.59 -4.12
CA LYS A 136 -11.96 7.78 -3.32
C LYS A 136 -10.90 7.99 -2.24
N PRO A 137 -10.28 9.17 -2.10
CA PRO A 137 -9.30 9.37 -1.03
C PRO A 137 -9.88 9.28 0.38
N PHE A 138 -9.00 9.24 1.38
CA PHE A 138 -9.29 9.22 2.80
C PHE A 138 -9.22 10.63 3.42
N ALA A 139 -8.17 11.39 3.11
CA ALA A 139 -7.94 12.74 3.61
C ALA A 139 -7.72 13.77 2.50
N MET A 140 -7.16 13.36 1.36
CA MET A 140 -7.05 14.21 0.18
C MET A 140 -8.40 14.54 -0.45
N THR A 141 -8.42 15.55 -1.31
CA THR A 141 -9.59 15.97 -2.09
C THR A 141 -9.80 15.11 -3.34
N LYS A 142 -8.72 14.73 -4.04
CA LYS A 142 -8.72 13.90 -5.25
C LYS A 142 -7.35 13.27 -5.48
N GLY A 143 -7.27 12.20 -6.28
CA GLY A 143 -6.02 11.49 -6.57
C GLY A 143 -4.93 12.37 -7.20
N SER A 144 -5.32 13.33 -8.05
CA SER A 144 -4.41 14.25 -8.72
C SER A 144 -4.00 15.47 -7.90
N GLN A 145 -4.34 15.55 -6.60
CA GLN A 145 -4.02 16.70 -5.75
C GLN A 145 -2.51 17.02 -5.69
N PHE A 146 -1.66 16.00 -5.80
CA PHE A 146 -0.20 16.12 -5.79
C PHE A 146 0.44 15.57 -7.07
N GLN A 147 -0.31 15.61 -8.19
CA GLN A 147 0.22 15.18 -9.47
C GLN A 147 1.32 16.15 -9.94
N ILE A 148 2.44 15.61 -10.42
CA ILE A 148 3.47 16.42 -11.08
C ILE A 148 2.93 16.96 -12.41
N ALA A 149 3.43 18.12 -12.85
CA ALA A 149 2.95 18.74 -14.09
C ALA A 149 3.34 17.95 -15.34
N ASN A 150 4.60 17.53 -15.43
CA ASN A 150 5.15 16.84 -16.62
C ASN A 150 6.24 15.85 -16.21
N MET A 151 6.42 14.81 -17.04
CA MET A 151 7.57 13.92 -16.98
C MET A 151 8.68 14.43 -17.91
N PRO A 152 9.97 14.22 -17.57
CA PRO A 152 11.06 14.53 -18.50
C PRO A 152 10.88 13.82 -19.85
N SER A 153 11.16 14.55 -20.95
CA SER A 153 11.16 13.98 -22.29
C SER A 153 12.14 12.81 -22.37
N LEU A 154 11.85 11.77 -23.18
CA LEU A 154 12.81 10.67 -23.41
C LEU A 154 14.12 11.15 -24.05
N THR A 155 14.07 12.30 -24.72
CA THR A 155 15.23 12.91 -25.39
C THR A 155 15.91 13.99 -24.56
N SER A 156 15.45 14.27 -23.34
CA SER A 156 16.09 15.29 -22.50
C SER A 156 17.40 14.76 -21.89
N GLU A 157 18.33 15.67 -21.66
CA GLU A 157 19.58 15.40 -20.95
C GLU A 157 19.31 14.83 -19.54
N GLU A 158 18.27 15.33 -18.86
CA GLU A 158 17.82 14.83 -17.57
C GLU A 158 17.44 13.33 -17.65
N TYR A 159 16.65 12.94 -18.65
CA TYR A 159 16.26 11.55 -18.83
C TYR A 159 17.47 10.67 -19.15
N THR A 160 18.35 11.11 -20.05
CA THR A 160 19.58 10.39 -20.41
C THR A 160 20.47 10.17 -19.19
N THR A 161 20.65 11.20 -18.36
CA THR A 161 21.44 11.13 -17.13
C THR A 161 20.89 10.11 -16.15
N GLU A 162 19.58 10.18 -15.85
CA GLU A 162 18.94 9.27 -14.91
C GLU A 162 18.86 7.82 -15.44
N PHE A 163 18.72 7.66 -16.76
CA PHE A 163 18.78 6.36 -17.41
C PHE A 163 20.16 5.71 -17.30
N ASN A 164 21.24 6.47 -17.55
CA ASN A 164 22.60 5.97 -17.46
C ASN A 164 22.97 5.58 -16.01
N LYS A 165 22.58 6.40 -15.02
CA LYS A 165 22.75 6.05 -13.60
C LYS A 165 22.07 4.73 -13.26
N LEU A 166 20.82 4.53 -13.71
CA LEU A 166 20.13 3.27 -13.47
C LEU A 166 20.81 2.09 -14.17
N LYS A 167 21.34 2.26 -15.38
CA LYS A 167 22.04 1.21 -16.10
C LYS A 167 23.30 0.77 -15.34
N GLU A 168 24.10 1.72 -14.86
CA GLU A 168 25.35 1.41 -14.16
C GLU A 168 25.10 0.83 -12.77
N LEU A 169 24.22 1.46 -11.97
CA LEU A 169 23.91 1.02 -10.62
C LEU A 169 22.98 -0.18 -10.59
N GLY A 170 22.04 -0.30 -11.51
CA GLY A 170 21.00 -1.33 -11.53
C GLY A 170 21.38 -2.62 -12.27
N ALA A 171 22.53 -2.63 -12.97
CA ALA A 171 23.01 -3.84 -13.66
C ALA A 171 23.15 -5.02 -12.67
N LYS A 172 22.78 -6.23 -13.12
CA LYS A 172 22.94 -7.48 -12.33
C LYS A 172 24.36 -7.60 -11.78
N ASN A 173 25.35 -7.32 -12.63
CA ASN A 173 26.78 -7.36 -12.32
C ASN A 173 27.39 -5.94 -12.30
N SER A 174 26.71 -4.98 -11.67
CA SER A 174 27.23 -3.62 -11.52
C SER A 174 28.63 -3.63 -10.94
N LYS A 175 29.53 -2.83 -11.52
CA LYS A 175 30.92 -2.67 -11.07
C LYS A 175 31.10 -1.51 -10.09
N ILE A 176 30.08 -0.66 -9.95
CA ILE A 176 30.11 0.56 -9.15
C ILE A 176 29.12 0.55 -7.98
N ARG A 177 28.08 -0.31 -8.03
CA ARG A 177 27.11 -0.43 -6.93
C ARG A 177 27.80 -1.04 -5.72
N THR A 178 27.72 -0.36 -4.58
CA THR A 178 28.32 -0.85 -3.33
C THR A 178 27.52 -2.00 -2.72
N ALA A 179 28.15 -2.74 -1.81
CA ALA A 179 27.47 -3.77 -1.03
C ALA A 179 26.29 -3.18 -0.23
N ASP A 180 26.49 -2.02 0.40
CA ASP A 180 25.48 -1.32 1.19
C ASP A 180 24.27 -0.89 0.33
N GLN A 181 24.49 -0.32 -0.86
CA GLN A 181 23.41 0.01 -1.80
C GLN A 181 22.59 -1.23 -2.20
N SER A 182 23.25 -2.38 -2.35
CA SER A 182 22.59 -3.65 -2.64
C SER A 182 21.76 -4.14 -1.44
N ALA A 183 22.30 -4.02 -0.23
CA ALA A 183 21.59 -4.37 1.00
C ALA A 183 20.35 -3.49 1.23
N ILE A 184 20.46 -2.17 1.01
CA ILE A 184 19.34 -1.22 1.07
C ILE A 184 18.23 -1.61 0.08
N ALA A 185 18.60 -1.98 -1.16
CA ALA A 185 17.62 -2.39 -2.17
C ALA A 185 16.87 -3.66 -1.77
N VAL A 186 17.56 -4.64 -1.17
CA VAL A 186 16.94 -5.87 -0.66
C VAL A 186 16.04 -5.58 0.54
N PHE A 187 16.49 -4.73 1.46
CA PHE A 187 15.73 -4.35 2.66
C PHE A 187 14.38 -3.71 2.30
N TRP A 188 14.33 -2.85 1.29
CA TRP A 188 13.10 -2.16 0.87
C TRP A 188 12.28 -2.90 -0.21
N LEU A 189 12.70 -4.09 -0.64
CA LEU A 189 12.14 -4.78 -1.80
C LEU A 189 10.64 -5.07 -1.67
N ASN A 190 10.18 -5.50 -0.49
CA ASN A 190 8.77 -5.59 -0.10
C ASN A 190 7.82 -6.20 -1.17
N ASN A 191 8.27 -7.27 -1.83
CA ASN A 191 7.56 -7.93 -2.93
C ASN A 191 6.18 -8.49 -2.52
N PRO A 192 5.27 -8.77 -3.49
CA PRO A 192 4.03 -9.50 -3.22
C PRO A 192 4.29 -10.81 -2.46
N GLY A 193 3.49 -11.09 -1.43
CA GLY A 193 3.71 -12.23 -0.52
C GLY A 193 4.52 -11.90 0.74
N THR A 194 5.07 -10.67 0.82
CA THR A 194 5.63 -10.11 2.06
C THR A 194 4.63 -9.16 2.72
N LEU A 195 5.08 -8.41 3.73
CA LEU A 195 4.31 -7.33 4.37
C LEU A 195 3.92 -6.21 3.41
N THR A 196 4.56 -6.12 2.23
CA THR A 196 4.46 -5.00 1.28
C THR A 196 4.89 -3.66 1.91
N PRO A 197 5.11 -2.59 1.13
CA PRO A 197 5.61 -1.32 1.70
C PRO A 197 4.74 -0.76 2.85
N PRO A 198 3.39 -0.80 2.79
CA PRO A 198 2.55 -0.34 3.91
C PRO A 198 2.77 -1.12 5.21
N GLY A 199 2.95 -2.45 5.13
CA GLY A 199 3.19 -3.28 6.32
C GLY A 199 4.57 -3.01 6.94
N HIS A 200 5.60 -2.82 6.11
CA HIS A 200 6.94 -2.44 6.58
C HIS A 200 6.89 -1.09 7.33
N TRP A 201 6.20 -0.09 6.79
CA TRP A 201 6.00 1.19 7.51
C TRP A 201 5.27 1.02 8.85
N ASN A 202 4.32 0.08 8.96
CA ASN A 202 3.67 -0.22 10.23
C ASN A 202 4.62 -0.89 11.23
N GLN A 203 5.57 -1.74 10.79
CA GLN A 203 6.61 -2.28 11.68
C GLN A 203 7.51 -1.17 12.24
N ILE A 204 7.94 -0.24 11.38
CA ILE A 204 8.73 0.93 11.81
C ILE A 204 7.93 1.75 12.82
N ALA A 205 6.65 2.02 12.55
CA ALA A 205 5.80 2.77 13.46
C ALA A 205 5.59 2.07 14.81
N ALA A 206 5.46 0.74 14.81
CA ALA A 206 5.37 -0.05 16.04
C ALA A 206 6.65 0.04 16.89
N ASP A 207 7.83 -0.08 16.27
CA ASP A 207 9.11 0.06 16.97
C ASP A 207 9.28 1.47 17.56
N VAL A 208 8.94 2.51 16.78
CA VAL A 208 8.96 3.90 17.25
C VAL A 208 7.99 4.12 18.41
N ALA A 209 6.78 3.57 18.34
CA ALA A 209 5.78 3.68 19.39
C ALA A 209 6.27 3.10 20.72
N VAL A 210 6.91 1.93 20.69
CA VAL A 210 7.48 1.28 21.87
C VAL A 210 8.63 2.12 22.44
N ARG A 211 9.58 2.54 21.60
CA ARG A 211 10.74 3.34 22.04
C ARG A 211 10.35 4.70 22.63
N ARG A 212 9.22 5.26 22.19
CA ARG A 212 8.68 6.53 22.71
C ARG A 212 7.80 6.36 23.95
N GLY A 213 7.47 5.13 24.35
CA GLY A 213 6.57 4.88 25.48
C GLY A 213 5.16 5.41 25.24
N ASN A 214 4.67 5.32 23.99
CA ASN A 214 3.37 5.88 23.63
C ASN A 214 2.22 5.26 24.44
N THR A 215 1.26 6.08 24.82
CA THR A 215 -0.02 5.64 25.40
C THR A 215 -0.90 4.96 24.35
N PHE A 216 -1.93 4.25 24.81
CA PHE A 216 -2.93 3.63 23.93
C PHE A 216 -3.57 4.63 22.95
N ALA A 217 -3.99 5.80 23.44
CA ALA A 217 -4.56 6.87 22.61
C ALA A 217 -3.57 7.40 21.57
N GLN A 218 -2.29 7.57 21.95
CA GLN A 218 -1.24 8.00 21.03
C GLN A 218 -0.98 6.97 19.94
N ASN A 219 -1.00 5.68 20.26
CA ASN A 219 -0.83 4.61 19.27
C ASN A 219 -2.00 4.54 18.30
N LEU A 220 -3.24 4.62 18.78
CA LEU A 220 -4.41 4.68 17.89
C LEU A 220 -4.30 5.83 16.90
N ARG A 221 -3.92 7.02 17.38
CA ARG A 221 -3.73 8.20 16.52
C ARG A 221 -2.57 8.02 15.54
N LEU A 222 -1.42 7.51 15.99
CA LEU A 222 -0.25 7.26 15.15
C LEU A 222 -0.60 6.34 13.98
N PHE A 223 -1.18 5.17 14.26
CA PHE A 223 -1.49 4.20 13.23
C PHE A 223 -2.65 4.65 12.32
N ALA A 224 -3.63 5.39 12.83
CA ALA A 224 -4.67 5.97 11.98
C ALA A 224 -4.11 6.97 10.99
N ILE A 225 -3.35 7.97 11.46
CA ILE A 225 -2.75 9.00 10.60
C ILE A 225 -1.81 8.36 9.57
N LEU A 226 -0.93 7.45 10.00
CA LEU A 226 0.00 6.76 9.12
C LEU A 226 -0.74 6.02 8.01
N ASN A 227 -1.73 5.20 8.35
CA ASN A 227 -2.37 4.34 7.36
C ASN A 227 -3.36 5.09 6.47
N ILE A 228 -3.97 6.18 6.96
CA ILE A 228 -4.72 7.13 6.12
C ILE A 228 -3.77 7.77 5.09
N ALA A 229 -2.60 8.25 5.53
CA ALA A 229 -1.62 8.85 4.64
C ALA A 229 -1.06 7.84 3.62
N LEU A 230 -0.77 6.61 4.04
CA LEU A 230 -0.32 5.53 3.13
C LEU A 230 -1.40 5.14 2.12
N ALA A 231 -2.67 5.09 2.53
CA ALA A 231 -3.78 4.84 1.63
C ALA A 231 -3.85 5.91 0.53
N ASP A 232 -3.80 7.18 0.92
CA ASP A 232 -3.82 8.31 -0.02
C ASP A 232 -2.57 8.37 -0.90
N ALA A 233 -1.38 8.09 -0.35
CA ALA A 233 -0.15 7.99 -1.13
C ALA A 233 -0.25 6.92 -2.22
N SER A 234 -0.91 5.79 -1.95
CA SER A 234 -1.15 4.76 -2.96
C SER A 234 -2.08 5.23 -4.09
N ILE A 235 -3.02 6.13 -3.80
CA ILE A 235 -3.93 6.70 -4.78
C ILE A 235 -3.19 7.71 -5.67
N ILE A 236 -2.32 8.54 -5.08
CA ILE A 236 -1.41 9.44 -5.84
C ILE A 236 -0.52 8.61 -6.77
N ASP A 237 0.07 7.52 -6.26
CA ASP A 237 0.93 6.64 -7.05
C ASP A 237 0.16 6.02 -8.24
N GLY A 238 -1.06 5.55 -7.99
CA GLY A 238 -1.95 5.08 -9.06
C GLY A 238 -2.26 6.16 -10.09
N ASP A 239 -2.61 7.38 -9.64
CA ASP A 239 -2.89 8.52 -10.51
C ASP A 239 -1.70 8.86 -11.40
N GLN A 240 -0.51 9.01 -10.84
CA GLN A 240 0.68 9.31 -11.62
C GLN A 240 1.03 8.17 -12.59
N LYS A 241 1.05 6.91 -12.13
CA LYS A 241 1.40 5.76 -12.97
C LYS A 241 0.48 5.64 -14.18
N TYR A 242 -0.82 5.76 -13.97
CA TYR A 242 -1.81 5.53 -15.02
C TYR A 242 -2.19 6.79 -15.81
N THR A 243 -1.73 7.97 -15.40
CA THR A 243 -1.82 9.19 -16.22
C THR A 243 -0.63 9.33 -17.15
N PHE A 244 0.60 9.11 -16.67
CA PHE A 244 1.79 9.21 -17.54
C PHE A 244 2.08 7.93 -18.30
N ASN A 245 1.66 6.79 -17.77
CA ASN A 245 1.75 5.50 -18.42
C ASN A 245 3.16 5.11 -18.90
N ARG A 246 4.18 5.48 -18.10
CA ARG A 246 5.58 5.32 -18.48
C ARG A 246 6.11 3.96 -18.05
N CYS A 247 6.92 3.36 -18.92
CA CYS A 247 7.69 2.17 -18.58
C CYS A 247 8.69 2.49 -17.45
N GLY A 248 8.98 1.49 -16.62
CA GLY A 248 10.13 1.59 -15.74
C GLY A 248 11.40 1.66 -16.59
N ARG A 249 12.37 2.52 -16.23
CA ARG A 249 13.62 2.70 -16.99
C ARG A 249 14.40 1.39 -17.27
N LEU A 250 14.22 0.35 -16.45
CA LEU A 250 14.75 -1.01 -16.69
C LEU A 250 14.08 -1.75 -17.87
N GLN A 251 12.79 -1.50 -18.12
CA GLN A 251 12.08 -2.03 -19.30
C GLN A 251 12.66 -1.43 -20.59
N GLU A 252 12.97 -0.13 -20.58
CA GLU A 252 13.60 0.56 -21.71
C GLU A 252 15.03 0.04 -21.96
N PHE A 253 15.80 -0.24 -20.89
CA PHE A 253 17.11 -0.90 -20.99
C PHE A 253 17.03 -2.28 -21.68
N ASN A 254 16.08 -3.12 -21.27
CA ASN A 254 15.89 -4.44 -21.87
C ASN A 254 15.40 -4.36 -23.33
N LYS A 255 14.64 -3.31 -23.70
CA LYS A 255 14.18 -3.06 -25.08
C LYS A 255 15.32 -2.58 -25.97
N GLN A 256 16.14 -1.64 -25.52
CA GLN A 256 17.32 -1.16 -26.25
C GLN A 256 18.35 -2.29 -26.46
N ARG A 257 18.53 -3.19 -25.47
CA ARG A 257 19.39 -4.37 -25.65
C ARG A 257 18.87 -5.33 -26.74
N LYS A 258 17.55 -5.45 -26.92
CA LYS A 258 16.96 -6.23 -28.03
C LYS A 258 17.06 -5.52 -29.38
N MET A 259 17.01 -4.18 -29.41
CA MET A 259 17.20 -3.39 -30.63
C MET A 259 18.68 -3.29 -31.07
N ALA A 260 19.62 -3.40 -30.13
CA ALA A 260 21.07 -3.35 -30.37
C ALA A 260 21.71 -4.72 -30.71
N ILE A 261 20.92 -5.79 -30.85
CA ILE A 261 21.37 -7.03 -31.47
C ILE A 261 20.84 -6.99 -32.91
N PRO A 262 21.66 -6.65 -33.92
CA PRO A 262 21.28 -6.90 -35.30
C PRO A 262 20.93 -8.37 -35.41
N LYS A 263 19.86 -8.72 -36.12
CA LYS A 263 19.64 -10.11 -36.57
C LYS A 263 20.93 -10.53 -37.28
N GLN A 264 21.83 -11.23 -36.59
CA GLN A 264 22.94 -11.89 -37.25
C GLN A 264 22.29 -12.88 -38.21
N GLN A 265 22.55 -12.67 -39.49
CA GLN A 265 22.28 -13.65 -40.53
C GLN A 265 22.86 -15.00 -40.09
N PRO A 266 22.21 -16.12 -40.44
CA PRO A 266 22.73 -17.43 -40.10
C PRO A 266 24.13 -17.57 -40.71
N ILE A 267 25.14 -17.72 -39.86
CA ILE A 267 26.49 -18.05 -40.30
C ILE A 267 26.40 -19.47 -40.88
N GLN A 268 26.51 -19.59 -42.20
CA GLN A 268 26.87 -20.84 -42.83
C GLN A 268 28.26 -21.24 -42.34
N ILE A 269 28.34 -22.33 -41.57
CA ILE A 269 29.59 -23.05 -41.39
C ILE A 269 29.40 -24.41 -42.05
N GLY A 270 29.74 -24.44 -43.33
CA GLY A 270 30.02 -25.69 -44.02
C GLY A 270 31.52 -25.98 -43.95
N ARG A 271 31.81 -27.22 -43.55
CA ARG A 271 33.03 -28.03 -43.80
C ARG A 271 34.17 -27.94 -42.80
N LEU A 272 34.24 -28.99 -41.97
CA LEU A 272 35.42 -29.87 -41.92
C LEU A 272 35.67 -30.38 -43.36
N TYR A 273 36.86 -30.30 -43.94
CA TYR A 273 38.21 -30.25 -43.38
C TYR A 273 38.92 -28.91 -43.56
#